data_AF-A0A1I2A507-F1
#
_entry.id   AF-A0A1I2A507-F1
#
_cell.length_a   1.000
_cell.length_b   1.000
_cell.length_c   1.000
_cell.angle_alpha   90.00
_cell.angle_beta   90.00
_cell.angle_gamma   90.00
#
_symmetry.space_group_name_H-M   'P 1'
#
loop_
_entity.id
_entity.type
_entity.pdbx_description
1 polymer ?
#
loop_
_entity_poly.entity_id
_entity_poly.type
_entity_poly.pdbx_seq_one_letter_code
_entity_poly.pdbx_strand_id
1 'polypeptide(L)'
;MLKRILLCLMAIMLFSTGAYAEQWTYLGRYAVKNNPMYVNTTDALILNHLFLYTSQSTNNHQMYDVYYFHDHKDDVRVVNDVVNLITVPIKAKIVPLNIYGKPMLSDGVFCGQIFSDIKITNAGVFEVRPVAFSIRDSVSGKVLFRAAGEMQGQVLLADSAAQKIAALTGPHKDWENTIGGMPLSMFQQQN
;
A
#
# COMPACT_ATOMS: atom_id res chain seq x y z
N MET A 1 -9.07 -34.51 40.49
CA MET A 1 -7.91 -33.80 39.88
C MET A 1 -8.12 -33.45 38.41
N LEU A 2 -8.65 -34.37 37.59
CA LEU A 2 -8.90 -34.16 36.15
C LEU A 2 -9.68 -32.86 35.81
N LYS A 3 -10.73 -32.53 36.58
CA LYS A 3 -11.54 -31.31 36.38
C LYS A 3 -10.75 -30.00 36.52
N ARG A 4 -9.74 -29.96 37.40
CA ARG A 4 -8.91 -28.76 37.60
C ARG A 4 -7.89 -28.58 36.48
N ILE A 5 -7.33 -29.69 35.98
CA ILE A 5 -6.42 -29.70 34.83
C ILE A 5 -7.17 -29.26 33.56
N LEU A 6 -8.41 -29.75 33.36
CA LEU A 6 -9.25 -29.35 32.23
C LEU A 6 -9.59 -27.85 32.23
N LEU A 7 -9.84 -27.29 33.42
CA LEU A 7 -10.14 -25.87 33.60
C LEU A 7 -8.92 -24.99 33.30
N CYS A 8 -7.73 -25.40 33.72
CA CYS A 8 -6.48 -24.73 33.37
C CYS A 8 -6.18 -24.80 31.87
N LEU A 9 -6.42 -25.94 31.22
CA LEU A 9 -6.27 -26.08 29.76
C LEU A 9 -7.24 -25.19 28.98
N MET A 10 -8.50 -25.08 29.43
CA MET A 10 -9.47 -24.14 28.84
C MET A 10 -9.04 -22.69 29.04
N ALA A 11 -8.53 -22.31 30.21
CA ALA A 11 -8.01 -20.98 30.45
C ALA A 11 -6.80 -20.66 29.54
N ILE A 12 -5.86 -21.59 29.37
CA ILE A 12 -4.70 -21.40 28.48
C ILE A 12 -5.12 -21.28 27.01
N MET A 13 -6.13 -22.05 26.56
CA MET A 13 -6.68 -21.91 25.20
C MET A 13 -7.41 -20.57 24.95
N LEU A 14 -7.98 -19.96 26.00
CA LEU A 14 -8.59 -18.63 25.91
C LEU A 14 -7.55 -17.50 25.77
N PHE A 15 -6.30 -17.74 26.19
CA PHE A 15 -5.19 -16.78 25.99
C PHE A 15 -4.38 -17.03 24.72
N SER A 16 -4.58 -18.15 24.02
CA SER A 16 -3.83 -18.47 22.79
C SER A 16 -4.38 -17.84 21.51
N THR A 17 -5.47 -17.07 21.57
CA THR A 17 -5.89 -16.24 20.42
C THR A 17 -5.12 -14.92 20.42
N GLY A 18 -3.79 -15.03 20.29
CA GLY A 18 -3.00 -13.94 19.73
C GLY A 18 -3.37 -13.84 18.26
N ALA A 19 -4.48 -13.13 17.96
CA ALA A 19 -4.59 -12.52 16.66
C ALA A 19 -3.39 -11.58 16.56
N TYR A 20 -2.35 -12.00 15.84
CA TYR A 20 -1.27 -11.10 15.47
C TYR A 20 -1.93 -9.97 14.70
N ALA A 21 -2.22 -8.87 15.39
CA ALA A 21 -2.60 -7.65 14.74
C ALA A 21 -1.42 -7.30 13.84
N GLU A 22 -1.57 -7.47 12.54
CA GLU A 22 -0.57 -7.04 11.56
C GLU A 22 -0.19 -5.60 11.93
N GLN A 23 1.06 -5.40 12.36
CA GLN A 23 1.52 -4.10 12.83
C GLN A 23 1.76 -3.22 11.62
N TRP A 24 0.70 -2.52 11.21
CA TRP A 24 0.75 -1.51 10.17
C TRP A 24 1.51 -0.28 10.66
N THR A 25 2.59 0.11 9.99
CA THR A 25 3.34 1.33 10.28
C THR A 25 2.68 2.51 9.57
N TYR A 26 2.43 3.61 10.28
CA TYR A 26 1.87 4.82 9.68
C TYR A 26 2.93 5.52 8.80
N LEU A 27 2.60 5.70 7.52
CA LEU A 27 3.46 6.38 6.55
C LEU A 27 3.27 7.90 6.59
N GLY A 28 2.01 8.34 6.69
CA GLY A 28 1.64 9.74 6.57
C GLY A 28 0.31 9.95 5.86
N ARG A 29 -0.01 11.23 5.65
CA ARG A 29 -1.24 11.67 4.98
C ARG A 29 -0.96 12.03 3.52
N TYR A 30 -1.73 11.44 2.63
CA TYR A 30 -1.57 11.56 1.18
C TYR A 30 -2.88 11.98 0.52
N ALA A 31 -2.77 12.50 -0.70
CA ALA A 31 -3.89 12.84 -1.55
C ALA A 31 -3.60 12.43 -3.00
N VAL A 32 -4.64 12.12 -3.75
CA VAL A 32 -4.53 11.91 -5.21
C VAL A 32 -4.47 13.28 -5.86
N LYS A 33 -3.38 13.64 -6.53
CA LYS A 33 -3.25 14.93 -7.22
C LYS A 33 -4.27 15.00 -8.36
N ASN A 34 -5.07 16.07 -8.44
CA ASN A 34 -6.09 16.32 -9.48
C ASN A 34 -5.62 15.83 -10.86
N ASN A 35 -6.05 14.63 -11.23
CA ASN A 35 -5.85 14.07 -12.56
C ASN A 35 -7.21 13.55 -13.02
N PRO A 36 -7.79 14.11 -14.09
CA PRO A 36 -9.08 13.68 -14.61
C PRO A 36 -9.11 12.18 -15.02
N MET A 37 -7.95 11.52 -15.09
CA MET A 37 -7.83 10.08 -15.36
C MET A 37 -8.13 9.19 -14.13
N TYR A 38 -8.09 9.71 -12.90
CA TYR A 38 -8.05 8.90 -11.68
C TYR A 38 -9.13 9.29 -10.66
N VAL A 39 -10.40 9.10 -11.05
CA VAL A 39 -11.58 9.34 -10.20
C VAL A 39 -12.05 8.05 -9.48
N ASN A 40 -11.36 6.93 -9.66
CA ASN A 40 -11.93 5.63 -9.25
C ASN A 40 -11.36 5.12 -7.92
N THR A 41 -12.27 4.83 -7.00
CA THR A 41 -12.01 4.15 -5.72
C THR A 41 -11.52 2.71 -5.87
N THR A 42 -11.51 2.19 -7.10
CA THR A 42 -11.01 0.87 -7.50
C THR A 42 -9.66 0.93 -8.23
N ASP A 43 -8.91 2.02 -8.07
CA ASP A 43 -7.59 2.17 -8.66
C ASP A 43 -6.56 1.23 -8.00
N ALA A 44 -6.24 0.13 -8.68
CA ALA A 44 -5.26 -0.84 -8.20
C ALA A 44 -3.83 -0.26 -8.09
N LEU A 45 -3.56 0.86 -8.76
CA LEU A 45 -2.28 1.58 -8.76
C LEU A 45 -2.28 2.77 -7.80
N ILE A 46 -3.28 2.89 -6.91
CA ILE A 46 -3.45 4.03 -6.00
C ILE A 46 -2.17 4.42 -5.23
N LEU A 47 -1.34 3.46 -4.79
CA LEU A 47 -0.07 3.77 -4.11
C LEU A 47 0.90 4.57 -4.96
N ASN A 48 0.87 4.38 -6.28
CA ASN A 48 1.68 5.15 -7.23
C ASN A 48 1.09 6.54 -7.49
N HIS A 49 -0.20 6.75 -7.20
CA HIS A 49 -0.93 8.00 -7.45
C HIS A 49 -1.15 8.86 -6.20
N LEU A 50 -0.78 8.36 -5.03
CA LEU A 50 -0.85 9.08 -3.77
C LEU A 50 0.41 9.91 -3.54
N PHE A 51 0.26 11.22 -3.40
CA PHE A 51 1.34 12.17 -3.12
C PHE A 51 1.16 12.80 -1.73
N LEU A 52 2.26 13.19 -1.09
CA LEU A 52 2.22 13.76 0.25
C LEU A 52 1.30 15.00 0.29
N TYR A 53 0.43 15.06 1.27
CA TYR A 53 -0.46 16.20 1.44
C TYR A 53 0.31 17.41 2.00
N THR A 54 0.63 18.38 1.14
CA THR A 54 1.33 19.62 1.51
C THR A 54 0.39 20.82 1.52
N SER A 55 -0.70 20.75 2.31
CA SER A 55 -1.66 21.84 2.65
C SER A 55 -2.24 22.74 1.53
N GLN A 56 -1.85 22.57 0.27
CA GLN A 56 -2.17 23.46 -0.85
C GLN A 56 -3.21 22.80 -1.76
N SER A 57 -4.33 23.51 -1.95
CA SER A 57 -5.52 23.19 -2.77
C SER A 57 -6.63 22.40 -2.05
N THR A 58 -7.48 23.17 -1.37
CA THR A 58 -8.67 22.77 -0.62
C THR A 58 -9.85 22.28 -1.47
N ASN A 59 -9.74 22.24 -2.80
CA ASN A 59 -10.95 22.27 -3.62
C ASN A 59 -11.37 20.99 -4.32
N ASN A 60 -10.61 19.87 -4.32
CA ASN A 60 -11.08 18.58 -4.88
C ASN A 60 -10.15 17.37 -4.56
N HIS A 61 -9.75 17.15 -3.31
CA HIS A 61 -8.82 16.06 -2.98
C HIS A 61 -9.43 15.09 -1.96
N GLN A 62 -9.66 13.84 -2.36
CA GLN A 62 -9.89 12.76 -1.40
C GLN A 62 -8.57 12.50 -0.67
N MET A 63 -8.59 12.69 0.65
CA MET A 63 -7.43 12.46 1.52
C MET A 63 -7.42 11.02 2.00
N TYR A 64 -6.21 10.52 2.25
CA TYR A 64 -5.99 9.18 2.78
C TYR A 64 -4.90 9.19 3.84
N ASP A 65 -5.11 8.46 4.92
CA ASP A 65 -4.02 8.05 5.80
C ASP A 65 -3.46 6.71 5.27
N VAL A 66 -2.16 6.69 5.00
CA VAL A 66 -1.48 5.52 4.42
C VAL A 66 -0.70 4.80 5.52
N TYR A 67 -0.89 3.50 5.58
CA TYR A 67 -0.13 2.60 6.42
C TYR A 67 0.51 1.53 5.55
N TYR A 68 1.68 1.03 5.95
CA TYR A 68 2.39 0.01 5.21
C TYR A 68 2.84 -1.13 6.12
N PHE A 69 3.05 -2.28 5.49
CA PHE A 69 3.75 -3.41 6.07
C PHE A 69 4.82 -3.81 5.05
N HIS A 70 6.05 -3.38 5.29
CA HIS A 70 7.18 -3.63 4.42
C HIS A 70 8.43 -3.81 5.28
N ASP A 71 9.12 -4.92 5.05
CA ASP A 71 10.50 -5.10 5.44
C ASP A 71 11.27 -5.65 4.23
N HIS A 72 12.58 -5.42 4.16
CA HIS A 72 13.41 -5.87 3.03
C HIS A 72 13.68 -7.39 3.04
N LYS A 73 13.00 -8.19 3.87
CA LYS A 73 13.27 -9.65 3.93
C LYS A 73 12.77 -10.38 2.70
N ASP A 74 11.64 -9.92 2.17
CA ASP A 74 10.98 -10.50 1.00
C ASP A 74 11.44 -9.88 -0.32
N ASP A 75 12.37 -8.92 -0.26
CA ASP A 75 12.94 -8.33 -1.46
C ASP A 75 13.87 -9.33 -2.16
N VAL A 76 13.76 -9.37 -3.49
CA VAL A 76 14.50 -10.30 -4.33
C VAL A 76 15.44 -9.53 -5.23
N ARG A 77 16.73 -9.93 -5.23
CA ARG A 77 17.70 -9.52 -6.24
C ARG A 77 18.19 -10.72 -7.03
N VAL A 78 18.12 -10.63 -8.35
CA VAL A 78 18.65 -11.62 -9.28
C VAL A 78 19.65 -10.93 -10.19
N VAL A 79 20.93 -11.31 -10.07
CA VAL A 79 21.99 -10.84 -10.96
C VAL A 79 22.65 -12.02 -11.65
N ASN A 80 22.69 -11.98 -12.97
CA ASN A 80 23.46 -12.87 -13.83
C ASN A 80 23.85 -12.12 -15.13
N ASP A 81 24.51 -12.81 -16.06
CA ASP A 81 25.01 -12.22 -17.31
C ASP A 81 23.91 -11.61 -18.21
N VAL A 82 22.64 -11.93 -17.94
CA VAL A 82 21.47 -11.55 -18.76
C VAL A 82 20.52 -10.62 -18.00
N VAL A 83 20.48 -10.67 -16.67
CA VAL A 83 19.46 -10.03 -15.84
C VAL A 83 20.10 -9.34 -14.65
N ASN A 84 19.70 -8.09 -14.41
CA ASN A 84 19.91 -7.37 -13.16
C ASN A 84 18.55 -6.88 -12.66
N LEU A 85 17.85 -7.76 -11.93
CA LEU A 85 16.48 -7.56 -11.47
C LEU A 85 16.43 -7.39 -9.95
N ILE A 86 15.64 -6.43 -9.50
CA ILE A 86 15.23 -6.16 -8.14
C ILE A 86 13.72 -6.20 -8.13
N THR A 87 13.15 -6.86 -7.13
CA THR A 87 11.72 -6.89 -6.86
C THR A 87 11.50 -6.51 -5.41
N VAL A 88 10.71 -5.46 -5.19
CA VAL A 88 10.33 -4.97 -3.85
C VAL A 88 8.82 -5.15 -3.67
N PRO A 89 8.37 -6.18 -2.93
CA PRO A 89 6.98 -6.35 -2.59
C PRO A 89 6.56 -5.35 -1.51
N ILE A 90 5.47 -4.62 -1.76
CA ILE A 90 4.90 -3.64 -0.84
C ILE A 90 3.47 -3.99 -0.57
N LYS A 91 3.09 -3.97 0.71
CA LYS A 91 1.71 -4.07 1.16
C LYS A 91 1.34 -2.78 1.89
N ALA A 92 0.19 -2.23 1.55
CA ALA A 92 -0.32 -1.03 2.18
C ALA A 92 -1.81 -1.13 2.51
N LYS A 93 -2.18 -0.49 3.61
CA LYS A 93 -3.55 -0.20 3.99
C LYS A 93 -3.77 1.30 3.86
N ILE A 94 -4.74 1.70 3.07
CA ILE A 94 -5.05 3.08 2.75
C ILE A 94 -6.46 3.36 3.29
N VAL A 95 -6.56 4.38 4.14
CA VAL A 95 -7.79 4.72 4.86
C VAL A 95 -8.33 6.04 4.32
N PRO A 96 -9.48 6.04 3.64
CA PRO A 96 -10.13 7.28 3.19
C PRO A 96 -10.53 8.17 4.37
N LEU A 97 -10.33 9.48 4.21
CA LEU A 97 -10.65 10.49 5.21
C LEU A 97 -11.76 11.42 4.75
N ASN A 98 -12.61 11.85 5.67
CA ASN A 98 -13.61 12.88 5.42
C ASN A 98 -12.98 14.28 5.35
N ILE A 99 -13.82 15.29 5.09
CA ILE A 99 -13.41 16.71 5.03
C ILE A 99 -12.79 17.24 6.33
N TYR A 100 -13.00 16.55 7.44
CA TYR A 100 -12.41 16.90 8.75
C TYR A 100 -11.09 16.15 9.02
N GLY A 101 -10.58 15.40 8.05
CA GLY A 101 -9.36 14.60 8.18
C GLY A 101 -9.50 13.40 9.12
N LYS A 102 -10.72 12.91 9.34
CA LYS A 102 -11.02 11.72 10.15
C LYS A 102 -11.35 10.53 9.24
N PRO A 103 -11.02 9.29 9.65
CA PRO A 103 -11.40 8.08 8.91
C PRO A 103 -12.89 8.07 8.57
N MET A 104 -13.22 7.74 7.33
CA MET A 104 -14.60 7.52 6.90
C MET A 104 -15.06 6.16 7.41
N LEU A 105 -16.02 6.16 8.34
CA LEU A 105 -16.64 4.95 8.90
C LEU A 105 -18.05 4.83 8.32
N SER A 106 -18.15 4.21 7.14
CA SER A 106 -19.41 4.00 6.43
C SER A 106 -19.33 2.72 5.61
N ASP A 107 -20.50 2.22 5.24
CA ASP A 107 -20.67 1.17 4.26
C ASP A 107 -20.45 1.67 2.83
N GLY A 108 -19.97 0.76 1.97
CA GLY A 108 -19.78 1.02 0.55
C GLY A 108 -18.34 1.30 0.12
N VAL A 109 -18.12 1.17 -1.19
CA VAL A 109 -16.78 1.16 -1.81
C VAL A 109 -16.03 2.48 -1.66
N PHE A 110 -16.75 3.61 -1.57
CA PHE A 110 -16.14 4.94 -1.44
C PHE A 110 -15.53 5.24 -0.08
N CYS A 111 -16.00 4.54 0.96
CA CYS A 111 -15.57 4.72 2.34
C CYS A 111 -14.74 3.52 2.84
N GLY A 112 -14.59 2.50 2.01
CA GLY A 112 -13.91 1.26 2.37
C GLY A 112 -12.41 1.45 2.56
N GLN A 113 -11.85 0.70 3.50
CA GLN A 113 -10.40 0.57 3.65
C GLN A 113 -9.83 -0.18 2.45
N ILE A 114 -8.83 0.41 1.80
CA ILE A 114 -8.20 -0.15 0.62
C ILE A 114 -6.94 -0.90 1.07
N PHE A 115 -6.80 -2.14 0.65
CA PHE A 115 -5.61 -2.95 0.83
C PHE A 115 -4.98 -3.16 -0.54
N SER A 116 -3.74 -2.71 -0.70
CA SER A 116 -3.02 -2.70 -1.97
C SER A 116 -1.70 -3.44 -1.80
N ASP A 117 -1.56 -4.52 -2.55
CA ASP A 117 -0.34 -5.30 -2.67
C ASP A 117 0.25 -5.02 -4.05
N ILE A 118 1.46 -4.46 -4.08
CA ILE A 118 2.18 -4.13 -5.31
C ILE A 118 3.57 -4.76 -5.29
N LYS A 119 4.17 -4.88 -6.47
CA LYS A 119 5.60 -5.14 -6.63
C LYS A 119 6.22 -3.98 -7.39
N ILE A 120 7.40 -3.57 -6.97
CA ILE A 120 8.24 -2.65 -7.72
C ILE A 120 9.38 -3.43 -8.34
N THR A 121 9.53 -3.38 -9.67
CA THR A 121 10.58 -4.09 -10.40
C THR A 121 11.34 -3.17 -11.33
N ASN A 122 12.65 -3.39 -11.52
CA ASN A 122 13.43 -2.67 -12.53
C ASN A 122 13.51 -3.45 -13.85
N ALA A 123 13.08 -2.81 -14.94
CA ALA A 123 13.24 -3.30 -16.32
C ALA A 123 13.75 -2.16 -17.22
N GLY A 124 14.82 -1.48 -16.78
CA GLY A 124 15.32 -0.21 -17.34
C GLY A 124 14.85 1.00 -16.54
N VAL A 125 13.54 1.11 -16.30
CA VAL A 125 12.95 2.03 -15.31
C VAL A 125 12.22 1.20 -14.25
N PHE A 126 12.07 1.73 -13.03
CA PHE A 126 11.24 1.08 -12.02
C PHE A 126 9.76 1.14 -12.41
N GLU A 127 9.11 -0.01 -12.41
CA GLU A 127 7.68 -0.20 -12.68
C GLU A 127 6.99 -0.66 -11.40
N VAL A 128 5.83 -0.07 -11.10
CA VAL A 128 4.88 -0.53 -10.08
C VAL A 128 3.84 -1.42 -10.74
N ARG A 129 3.69 -2.64 -10.22
CA ARG A 129 2.68 -3.60 -10.68
C ARG A 129 1.79 -4.07 -9.53
N PRO A 130 0.46 -3.91 -9.63
CA PRO A 130 -0.46 -4.48 -8.63
C PRO A 130 -0.49 -6.01 -8.73
N VAL A 131 -0.51 -6.65 -7.57
CA VAL A 131 -0.62 -8.12 -7.42
C VAL A 131 -1.95 -8.50 -6.81
N ALA A 132 -2.39 -7.72 -5.82
CA ALA A 132 -3.71 -7.83 -5.23
C ALA A 132 -4.20 -6.47 -4.79
N PHE A 133 -5.51 -6.28 -4.88
CA PHE A 133 -6.19 -5.07 -4.46
C PHE A 133 -7.54 -5.47 -3.89
N SER A 134 -7.88 -4.93 -2.72
CA SER A 134 -9.20 -5.16 -2.15
C SER A 134 -9.71 -3.96 -1.39
N ILE A 135 -11.02 -3.82 -1.37
CA ILE A 135 -11.71 -2.77 -0.62
C ILE A 135 -12.57 -3.49 0.40
N ARG A 136 -12.37 -3.14 1.68
CA ARG A 136 -13.12 -3.72 2.78
C ARG A 136 -13.96 -2.65 3.45
N ASP A 137 -15.17 -3.04 3.80
CA ASP A 137 -16.07 -2.25 4.61
C ASP A 137 -15.40 -1.88 5.94
N SER A 138 -15.38 -0.59 6.23
CA SER A 138 -14.68 -0.02 7.38
C SER A 138 -15.26 -0.46 8.74
N VAL A 139 -16.52 -0.89 8.78
CA VAL A 139 -17.24 -1.24 10.01
C VAL A 139 -17.30 -2.76 10.21
N SER A 140 -17.72 -3.48 9.17
CA SER A 140 -17.92 -4.93 9.20
C SER A 140 -16.70 -5.75 8.76
N GLY A 141 -15.70 -5.11 8.13
CA GLY A 141 -14.55 -5.79 7.53
C GLY A 141 -14.90 -6.63 6.30
N LYS A 142 -16.16 -6.62 5.84
CA LYS A 142 -16.63 -7.36 4.68
C LYS A 142 -15.89 -6.90 3.43
N VAL A 143 -15.43 -7.85 2.62
CA VAL A 143 -14.84 -7.53 1.31
C VAL A 143 -15.95 -7.00 0.39
N LEU A 144 -15.78 -5.75 -0.06
CA LEU A 144 -16.68 -5.07 -0.99
C LEU A 144 -16.20 -5.23 -2.44
N PHE A 145 -14.88 -5.25 -2.63
CA PHE A 145 -14.24 -5.45 -3.93
C PHE A 145 -12.94 -6.22 -3.76
N ARG A 146 -12.59 -7.04 -4.74
CA ARG A 146 -11.29 -7.72 -4.80
C ARG A 146 -10.87 -7.95 -6.25
N ALA A 147 -9.63 -7.62 -6.54
CA ALA A 147 -8.93 -8.00 -7.75
C ALA A 147 -7.58 -8.63 -7.35
N ALA A 148 -7.17 -9.70 -8.02
CA ALA A 148 -5.90 -10.36 -7.79
C ALA A 148 -5.41 -11.03 -9.08
N GLY A 149 -4.10 -11.21 -9.19
CA GLY A 149 -3.46 -11.71 -10.41
C GLY A 149 -2.57 -10.62 -11.03
N GLU A 150 -1.93 -10.95 -12.16
CA GLU A 150 -1.09 -9.98 -12.85
C GLU A 150 -1.94 -8.87 -13.46
N MET A 151 -1.78 -7.65 -12.93
CA MET A 151 -2.41 -6.45 -13.47
C MET A 151 -1.39 -5.64 -14.27
N GLN A 152 -1.89 -4.74 -15.11
CA GLN A 152 -1.03 -3.83 -15.85
C GLN A 152 -0.27 -2.92 -14.87
N GLY A 153 1.05 -2.85 -15.06
CA GLY A 153 1.89 -1.93 -14.29
C GLY A 153 2.02 -0.57 -14.94
N GLN A 154 2.58 0.36 -14.17
CA GLN A 154 2.95 1.70 -14.61
C GLN A 154 4.34 2.03 -14.11
N VAL A 155 5.00 2.98 -14.75
CA VAL A 155 6.25 3.52 -14.24
C VAL A 155 6.03 4.04 -12.81
N LEU A 156 6.96 3.72 -11.90
CA LEU A 156 7.02 4.29 -10.57
C LEU A 156 7.14 5.81 -10.64
N LEU A 157 6.17 6.52 -10.07
CA LEU A 157 6.17 7.98 -9.99
C LEU A 157 7.03 8.44 -8.82
N ALA A 158 7.86 9.46 -9.06
CA ALA A 158 8.62 10.13 -8.01
C ALA A 158 7.68 10.79 -6.99
N ASP A 159 8.07 10.75 -5.72
CA ASP A 159 7.35 11.29 -4.57
C ASP A 159 5.97 10.67 -4.28
N SER A 160 5.66 9.55 -4.95
CA SER A 160 4.49 8.73 -4.64
C SER A 160 4.67 7.97 -3.31
N ALA A 161 3.55 7.57 -2.69
CA ALA A 161 3.56 6.70 -1.51
C ALA A 161 4.32 5.39 -1.79
N ALA A 162 4.14 4.79 -2.98
CA ALA A 162 4.87 3.60 -3.41
C ALA A 162 6.39 3.81 -3.35
N GLN A 163 6.90 4.93 -3.90
CA GLN A 163 8.33 5.25 -3.87
C GLN A 163 8.83 5.48 -2.44
N LYS A 164 8.06 6.21 -1.62
CA LYS A 164 8.44 6.46 -0.22
C LYS A 164 8.51 5.17 0.59
N ILE A 165 7.55 4.26 0.44
CA ILE A 165 7.59 2.96 1.13
C ILE A 165 8.82 2.15 0.70
N ALA A 166 9.09 2.09 -0.61
CA ALA A 166 10.26 1.40 -1.15
C ALA A 166 11.61 1.97 -0.66
N ALA A 167 11.63 3.25 -0.29
CA ALA A 167 12.82 3.95 0.18
C ALA A 167 12.99 3.94 1.72
N LEU A 168 11.92 3.69 2.49
CA LEU A 168 11.90 3.89 3.94
C LEU A 168 12.71 2.86 4.74
N THR A 169 12.88 1.66 4.19
CA THR A 169 13.61 0.58 4.86
C THR A 169 15.11 0.61 4.58
N GLY A 170 15.59 1.65 3.87
CA GLY A 170 16.98 1.86 3.49
C GLY A 170 17.28 1.44 2.05
N PRO A 171 18.53 1.51 1.60
CA PRO A 171 18.93 0.78 0.40
C PRO A 171 18.67 -0.72 0.64
N HIS A 172 18.08 -1.38 -0.37
CA HIS A 172 17.98 -2.83 -0.36
C HIS A 172 19.37 -3.42 -0.07
N LYS A 173 19.46 -4.50 0.71
CA LYS A 173 20.74 -5.06 1.23
C LYS A 173 21.82 -5.26 0.15
N ASP A 174 21.40 -5.49 -1.08
CA ASP A 174 22.25 -5.71 -2.25
C ASP A 174 22.12 -4.63 -3.35
N TRP A 175 21.59 -3.45 -3.01
CA TRP A 175 21.42 -2.31 -3.92
C TRP A 175 21.64 -0.99 -3.19
N GLU A 176 22.78 -0.35 -3.48
CA GLU A 176 23.29 0.79 -2.72
C GLU A 176 22.48 2.09 -2.92
N ASN A 177 21.71 2.17 -4.00
CA ASN A 177 20.96 3.38 -4.35
C ASN A 177 19.52 3.31 -3.85
N THR A 178 18.90 4.46 -3.60
CA THR A 178 17.46 4.49 -3.32
C THR A 178 16.67 4.10 -4.58
N ILE A 179 15.54 3.42 -4.40
CA ILE A 179 14.60 3.15 -5.51
C ILE A 179 14.00 4.50 -5.96
N GLY A 180 14.39 4.93 -7.16
CA GLY A 180 13.96 6.20 -7.74
C GLY A 180 12.71 6.06 -8.60
N GLY A 181 11.86 7.08 -8.58
CA GLY A 181 10.71 7.20 -9.49
C GLY A 181 10.95 8.24 -10.58
N MET A 182 10.12 8.22 -11.62
CA MET A 182 10.10 9.25 -12.66
C MET A 182 9.27 10.47 -12.20
N PRO A 183 9.82 11.70 -12.28
CA PRO A 183 9.06 12.93 -12.07
C PRO A 183 7.74 12.97 -12.85
N LEU A 184 6.66 13.35 -12.17
CA LEU A 184 5.32 13.47 -12.78
C LEU A 184 5.32 14.43 -13.99
N SER A 185 6.17 15.45 -13.98
CA SER A 185 6.31 16.43 -15.08
C SER A 185 6.67 15.78 -16.42
N MET A 186 7.38 14.65 -16.43
CA MET A 186 7.74 13.95 -17.67
C MET A 186 6.54 13.31 -18.37
N PHE A 187 5.45 13.03 -17.64
CA PHE A 187 4.23 12.48 -18.21
C PHE A 187 3.22 13.55 -18.62
N GLN A 188 3.39 14.79 -18.13
CA GLN A 188 2.50 15.91 -18.45
C GLN A 188 2.89 16.62 -19.76
N GLN A 189 4.11 16.43 -20.26
CA GLN A 189 4.59 17.02 -21.51
C GLN A 189 4.10 16.29 -22.77
N GLN A 190 3.40 15.17 -22.64
CA GLN A 190 2.95 14.33 -23.75
C GLN A 190 1.45 14.47 -24.09
N ASN A 191 0.73 15.39 -23.42
CA ASN A 191 -0.69 15.66 -23.66
C ASN A 191 -0.93 17.12 -24.05
#